data_AF-A0A2W4U8P6-F1
#
_entry.id   AF-A0A2W4U8P6-F1
#
_cell.length_a   1.000
_cell.length_b   1.000
_cell.length_c   1.000
_cell.angle_alpha   90.00
_cell.angle_beta   90.00
_cell.angle_gamma   90.00
#
_symmetry.space_group_name_H-M   'P 1'
#
loop_
_entity.id
_entity.type
_entity.pdbx_description
1 polymer ?
#
loop_
_entity_poly.entity_id
_entity_poly.type
_entity_poly.pdbx_seq_one_letter_code
_entity_poly.pdbx_strand_id
1 'polypeptide(L)'
;VRSPDAPVFGIDVSLQKARSVAFFSGRFAVSDLAAATRADGSPDANVRDFGPRITAFMGSGDLLSGRIAVSNRAIGNLARPYFPDGEVARPAGPLSRPIAQFSAFSTGLQSALITPNLVQVLGGGNPARCSFIAATPDGGNRLANGLQIFPGAVPVYRGSTLVGAVGVSGDGIDQDDMIAFLGTANAGIRIGGIGLPPAGIRSDQVLVPVAGTNGVRLRFVGCPFAPFLDTADQNVCQGL
;
A
#
# COMPACT_ATOMS: atom_id res chain seq x y z
N VAL A 1 -2.77 -17.92 -27.61
CA VAL A 1 -1.65 -18.71 -27.03
C VAL A 1 -1.17 -17.97 -25.78
N ARG A 2 -1.30 -18.55 -24.58
CA ARG A 2 -0.65 -18.02 -23.35
C ARG A 2 0.80 -18.50 -23.37
N SER A 3 1.78 -17.61 -23.22
CA SER A 3 3.14 -18.03 -22.91
C SER A 3 3.20 -18.57 -21.47
N PRO A 4 4.19 -19.42 -21.13
CA PRO A 4 4.46 -19.82 -19.75
C PRO A 4 4.62 -18.62 -18.79
N ASP A 5 5.02 -17.46 -19.34
CA ASP A 5 5.23 -16.20 -18.63
C ASP A 5 4.07 -15.19 -18.78
N ALA A 6 2.95 -15.59 -19.40
CA ALA A 6 1.74 -14.76 -19.49
C ALA A 6 1.13 -14.59 -18.08
N PRO A 7 0.58 -13.42 -17.74
CA PRO A 7 0.80 -12.76 -16.46
C PRO A 7 0.19 -13.51 -15.27
N VAL A 8 0.99 -14.39 -14.66
CA VAL A 8 0.94 -14.66 -13.21
C VAL A 8 1.09 -13.33 -12.44
N PHE A 9 1.88 -12.40 -13.01
CA PHE A 9 2.07 -11.03 -12.53
C PHE A 9 0.77 -10.27 -12.23
N GLY A 10 -0.20 -10.25 -13.15
CA GLY A 10 -1.41 -9.43 -13.00
C GLY A 10 -2.26 -9.88 -11.80
N ILE A 11 -2.48 -11.19 -11.67
CA ILE A 11 -3.28 -11.78 -10.58
C ILE A 11 -2.59 -11.58 -9.24
N ASP A 12 -1.30 -11.91 -9.15
CA ASP A 12 -0.56 -11.84 -7.88
C ASP A 12 -0.35 -10.40 -7.42
N VAL A 13 -0.01 -9.50 -8.34
CA VAL A 13 0.19 -8.08 -8.02
C VAL A 13 -1.14 -7.41 -7.69
N SER A 14 -2.24 -7.72 -8.40
CA SER A 14 -3.59 -7.26 -8.02
C SER A 14 -3.91 -7.64 -6.58
N LEU A 15 -3.69 -8.90 -6.20
CA LEU A 15 -3.92 -9.37 -4.84
C LEU A 15 -2.99 -8.69 -3.84
N GLN A 16 -1.71 -8.51 -4.19
CA GLN A 16 -0.72 -7.84 -3.34
C GLN A 16 -1.09 -6.38 -3.10
N LYS A 17 -1.51 -5.63 -4.13
CA LYS A 17 -2.01 -4.25 -3.99
C LYS A 17 -3.25 -4.19 -3.08
N ALA A 18 -4.23 -5.07 -3.31
CA ALA A 18 -5.43 -5.14 -2.46
C ALA A 18 -5.08 -5.40 -0.99
N ARG A 19 -4.20 -6.36 -0.72
CA ARG A 19 -3.72 -6.66 0.64
C ARG A 19 -2.94 -5.53 1.26
N SER A 20 -2.16 -4.79 0.46
CA SER A 20 -1.40 -3.63 0.92
C SER A 20 -2.32 -2.57 1.50
N VAL A 21 -3.35 -2.15 0.75
CA VAL A 21 -4.29 -1.12 1.22
C VAL A 21 -5.20 -1.62 2.33
N ALA A 22 -5.62 -2.88 2.30
CA ALA A 22 -6.37 -3.50 3.40
C ALA A 22 -5.52 -3.54 4.68
N PHE A 23 -4.22 -3.81 4.56
CA PHE A 23 -3.32 -3.86 5.69
C PHE A 23 -3.14 -2.49 6.33
N PHE A 24 -2.74 -1.50 5.55
CA PHE A 24 -2.49 -0.14 6.04
C PHE A 24 -3.76 0.59 6.51
N SER A 25 -4.93 0.23 5.99
CA SER A 25 -6.21 0.77 6.46
C SER A 25 -6.78 0.04 7.70
N GLY A 26 -6.15 -1.06 8.12
CA GLY A 26 -6.63 -1.92 9.20
C GLY A 26 -6.00 -1.60 10.55
N ARG A 27 -6.81 -1.68 11.62
CA ARG A 27 -6.36 -1.46 13.02
C ARG A 27 -5.29 -2.44 13.53
N PHE A 28 -5.03 -3.51 12.78
CA PHE A 28 -4.09 -4.57 13.12
C PHE A 28 -2.67 -4.29 12.59
N ALA A 29 -2.47 -3.28 11.75
CA ALA A 29 -1.18 -3.05 11.09
C ALA A 29 -0.01 -2.87 12.07
N VAL A 30 -0.22 -2.09 13.13
CA VAL A 30 0.80 -1.85 14.17
C VAL A 30 1.18 -3.14 14.88
N SER A 31 0.20 -3.90 15.37
CA SER A 31 0.44 -5.14 16.10
C SER A 31 1.09 -6.20 15.21
N ASP A 32 0.66 -6.30 13.96
CA ASP A 32 1.16 -7.27 12.99
C ASP A 32 2.62 -6.99 12.61
N LEU A 33 2.99 -5.71 12.42
CA LEU A 33 4.39 -5.31 12.21
C LEU A 33 5.25 -5.57 13.44
N ALA A 34 4.76 -5.21 14.64
CA ALA A 34 5.50 -5.38 15.89
C ALA A 34 5.75 -6.86 16.24
N ALA A 35 4.86 -7.75 15.79
CA ALA A 35 4.96 -9.19 16.00
C ALA A 35 5.67 -9.94 14.85
N ALA A 36 6.18 -9.25 13.82
CA ALA A 36 6.85 -9.88 12.69
C ALA A 36 8.04 -10.76 13.13
N THR A 37 8.20 -11.93 12.52
CA THR A 37 9.27 -12.90 12.87
C THR A 37 10.15 -13.21 11.66
N ARG A 38 11.24 -13.95 11.86
CA ARG A 38 11.97 -14.62 10.79
C ARG A 38 11.51 -16.07 10.65
N ALA A 39 12.07 -16.79 9.69
CA ALA A 39 11.77 -18.21 9.47
C ALA A 39 12.05 -19.10 10.70
N ASP A 40 13.02 -18.71 11.54
CA ASP A 40 13.36 -19.41 12.80
C ASP A 40 12.49 -18.99 14.00
N GLY A 41 11.50 -18.12 13.80
CA GLY A 41 10.63 -17.59 14.84
C GLY A 41 11.21 -16.44 15.65
N SER A 42 12.47 -16.03 15.41
CA SER A 42 13.07 -14.89 16.10
C SER A 42 12.43 -13.55 15.68
N PRO A 43 12.45 -12.50 16.53
CA PRO A 43 12.01 -11.17 16.16
C PRO A 43 12.70 -10.59 14.93
N ASP A 44 11.94 -10.20 13.90
CA ASP A 44 12.50 -9.52 12.73
C ASP A 44 12.55 -8.00 12.92
N ALA A 45 13.65 -7.50 13.51
CA ALA A 45 13.90 -6.06 13.66
C ALA A 45 13.79 -5.29 12.34
N ASN A 46 14.14 -5.93 11.21
CA ASN A 46 14.13 -5.27 9.90
C ASN A 46 12.71 -4.95 9.40
N VAL A 47 11.69 -5.63 9.94
CA VAL A 47 10.28 -5.34 9.69
C VAL A 47 9.68 -4.56 10.86
N ARG A 48 9.98 -4.96 12.11
CA ARG A 48 9.41 -4.36 13.33
C ARG A 48 9.70 -2.86 13.45
N ASP A 49 10.86 -2.40 12.98
CA ASP A 49 11.26 -0.98 13.02
C ASP A 49 10.35 -0.06 12.19
N PHE A 50 9.63 -0.60 11.20
CA PHE A 50 8.77 0.22 10.34
C PHE A 50 7.55 0.79 11.07
N GLY A 51 6.99 0.08 12.06
CA GLY A 51 5.86 0.58 12.86
C GLY A 51 6.20 1.91 13.55
N PRO A 52 7.21 1.94 14.44
CA PRO A 52 7.66 3.18 15.08
C PRO A 52 8.12 4.26 14.10
N ARG A 53 8.77 3.90 12.99
CA ARG A 53 9.17 4.86 11.94
C ARG A 53 7.97 5.58 11.32
N ILE A 54 6.91 4.84 10.99
CA ILE A 54 5.68 5.41 10.44
C ILE A 54 5.05 6.35 11.47
N THR A 55 4.91 5.92 12.72
CA THR A 55 4.37 6.76 13.80
C THR A 55 5.17 8.04 13.98
N ALA A 56 6.49 7.96 14.07
CA ALA A 56 7.35 9.13 14.23
C ALA A 56 7.27 10.09 13.03
N PHE A 57 7.21 9.55 11.81
CA PHE A 57 7.11 10.33 10.58
C PHE A 57 5.78 11.10 10.48
N MET A 58 4.70 10.51 10.98
CA MET A 58 3.38 11.14 11.00
C MET A 58 3.20 12.15 12.12
N GLY A 59 4.13 12.24 13.08
CA GLY A 59 4.02 13.11 14.25
C GLY A 59 2.86 12.69 15.15
N SER A 60 1.81 13.51 15.23
CA SER A 60 0.58 13.21 15.98
C SER A 60 -0.44 12.37 15.20
N GLY A 61 -0.19 12.11 13.92
CA GLY A 61 -1.06 11.30 13.08
C GLY A 61 -0.85 9.81 13.31
N ASP A 62 -1.94 9.04 13.41
CA ASP A 62 -1.88 7.58 13.48
C ASP A 62 -2.39 6.96 12.17
N LEU A 63 -1.52 6.92 11.16
CA LEU A 63 -1.81 6.32 9.86
C LEU A 63 -2.19 4.83 9.97
N LEU A 64 -1.69 4.14 11.00
CA LEU A 64 -1.88 2.70 11.22
C LEU A 64 -3.00 2.39 12.24
N SER A 65 -3.73 3.41 12.70
CA SER A 65 -4.85 3.28 13.65
C SER A 65 -6.03 2.47 13.12
N GLY A 66 -6.13 2.33 11.79
CA GLY A 66 -7.35 1.89 11.11
C GLY A 66 -8.46 2.94 11.04
N ARG A 67 -8.20 4.18 11.47
CA ARG A 67 -9.13 5.32 11.30
C ARG A 67 -8.97 6.02 9.96
N ILE A 68 -7.81 5.87 9.32
CA ILE A 68 -7.53 6.42 8.01
C ILE A 68 -7.58 5.29 6.98
N ALA A 69 -8.34 5.51 5.91
CA ALA A 69 -8.34 4.67 4.73
C ALA A 69 -7.14 5.03 3.86
N VAL A 70 -6.20 4.11 3.73
CA VAL A 70 -4.92 4.31 3.05
C VAL A 70 -4.97 3.68 1.67
N SER A 71 -4.77 4.46 0.62
CA SER A 71 -4.70 3.95 -0.75
C SER A 71 -3.28 3.53 -1.17
N ASN A 72 -3.17 2.84 -2.30
CA ASN A 72 -1.86 2.46 -2.82
C ASN A 72 -1.03 3.66 -3.30
N ARG A 73 -1.69 4.79 -3.64
CA ARG A 73 -1.03 6.08 -3.91
C ARG A 73 -0.34 6.64 -2.66
N ALA A 74 -1.02 6.64 -1.51
CA ALA A 74 -0.42 7.06 -0.25
C ALA A 74 0.75 6.15 0.16
N ILE A 75 0.60 4.83 0.04
CA ILE A 75 1.69 3.88 0.26
C ILE A 75 2.89 4.22 -0.65
N GLY A 76 2.63 4.48 -1.94
CA GLY A 76 3.67 4.88 -2.89
C GLY A 76 4.31 6.22 -2.56
N ASN A 77 3.56 7.21 -2.03
CA ASN A 77 4.14 8.45 -1.53
C ASN A 77 5.10 8.17 -0.37
N LEU A 78 4.69 7.35 0.60
CA LEU A 78 5.48 7.06 1.81
C LEU A 78 6.66 6.10 1.56
N ALA A 79 6.71 5.43 0.42
CA ALA A 79 7.78 4.51 0.03
C ALA A 79 8.91 5.17 -0.78
N ARG A 80 8.85 6.50 -0.99
CA ARG A 80 9.87 7.21 -1.76
C ARG A 80 11.19 7.34 -0.99
N PRO A 81 12.36 7.11 -1.64
CA PRO A 81 13.66 7.34 -1.02
C PRO A 81 13.96 8.83 -0.81
N TYR A 82 13.20 9.70 -1.47
CA TYR A 82 13.12 11.14 -1.25
C TYR A 82 11.66 11.51 -1.06
N PHE A 83 11.29 12.05 0.10
CA PHE A 83 9.93 12.50 0.39
C PHE A 83 9.87 14.03 0.60
N PRO A 84 9.00 14.74 -0.13
CA PRO A 84 8.11 14.24 -1.19
C PRO A 84 8.86 13.84 -2.46
N ASP A 85 8.17 13.10 -3.33
CA ASP A 85 8.69 12.70 -4.64
C ASP A 85 9.08 13.92 -5.48
N GLY A 86 10.15 13.83 -6.26
CA GLY A 86 10.65 14.91 -7.11
C GLY A 86 11.58 15.94 -6.43
N GLU A 87 11.78 15.85 -5.12
CA GLU A 87 12.72 16.72 -4.39
C GLU A 87 13.97 15.95 -3.94
N VAL A 88 15.06 16.06 -4.71
CA VAL A 88 16.33 15.38 -4.42
C VAL A 88 16.90 15.85 -3.06
N ALA A 89 17.66 14.98 -2.39
CA ALA A 89 18.32 15.24 -1.10
C ALA A 89 17.38 15.46 0.10
N ARG A 90 16.08 15.22 -0.05
CA ARG A 90 15.15 15.13 1.07
C ARG A 90 15.37 13.86 1.90
N PRO A 91 14.92 13.82 3.16
CA PRO A 91 14.81 12.56 3.90
C PRO A 91 13.87 11.57 3.18
N ALA A 92 14.07 10.28 3.43
CA ALA A 92 13.22 9.23 2.88
C ALA A 92 11.85 9.19 3.58
N GLY A 93 10.83 8.73 2.85
CA GLY A 93 9.54 8.38 3.44
C GLY A 93 9.67 7.17 4.38
N PRO A 94 8.71 6.96 5.29
CA PRO A 94 8.86 6.01 6.39
C PRO A 94 8.82 4.55 5.94
N LEU A 95 8.29 4.26 4.75
CA LEU A 95 8.25 2.92 4.17
C LEU A 95 9.49 2.62 3.33
N SER A 96 10.37 3.60 3.10
CA SER A 96 11.55 3.47 2.25
C SER A 96 12.82 3.22 3.06
N ARG A 97 13.87 2.73 2.37
CA ARG A 97 15.24 2.87 2.88
C ARG A 97 15.75 4.30 2.65
N PRO A 98 16.69 4.77 3.48
CA PRO A 98 17.48 5.96 3.13
C PRO A 98 18.15 5.76 1.76
N ILE A 99 18.32 6.83 0.99
CA ILE A 99 18.84 6.74 -0.38
C ILE A 99 20.17 5.95 -0.49
N ALA A 100 21.08 6.09 0.48
CA ALA A 100 22.36 5.37 0.50
C ALA A 100 22.23 3.84 0.59
N GLN A 101 21.07 3.34 1.02
CA GLN A 101 20.74 1.91 1.11
C GLN A 101 19.63 1.50 0.13
N PHE A 102 19.11 2.45 -0.65
CA PHE A 102 18.00 2.23 -1.56
C PHE A 102 18.50 1.65 -2.88
N SER A 103 17.81 0.62 -3.36
CA SER A 103 17.98 0.09 -4.72
C SER A 103 16.71 -0.65 -5.14
N ALA A 104 16.65 -1.12 -6.39
CA ALA A 104 15.57 -1.99 -6.86
C ALA A 104 15.42 -3.28 -6.01
N PHE A 105 16.47 -3.70 -5.30
CA PHE A 105 16.47 -4.87 -4.41
C PHE A 105 16.38 -4.51 -2.93
N SER A 106 16.40 -3.21 -2.59
CA SER A 106 16.39 -2.70 -1.21
C SER A 106 15.49 -1.46 -1.13
N THR A 107 14.20 -1.65 -1.37
CA THR A 107 13.24 -0.54 -1.45
C THR A 107 12.79 -0.02 -0.10
N GLY A 108 12.71 -0.87 0.93
CA GLY A 108 12.15 -0.49 2.22
C GLY A 108 11.37 -1.63 2.86
N LEU A 109 10.16 -1.36 3.35
CA LEU A 109 9.32 -2.39 3.97
C LEU A 109 8.99 -3.51 2.98
N GLN A 110 8.76 -3.18 1.70
CA GLN A 110 8.50 -4.17 0.66
C GLN A 110 9.61 -5.22 0.55
N SER A 111 10.87 -4.80 0.45
CA SER A 111 12.00 -5.74 0.39
C SER A 111 12.29 -6.37 1.76
N ALA A 112 12.08 -5.65 2.86
CA ALA A 112 12.26 -6.18 4.22
C ALA A 112 11.37 -7.41 4.47
N LEU A 113 10.10 -7.35 4.09
CA LEU A 113 9.12 -8.43 4.28
C LEU A 113 9.53 -9.76 3.63
N ILE A 114 10.23 -9.69 2.50
CA ILE A 114 10.60 -10.86 1.69
C ILE A 114 12.05 -11.31 1.92
N THR A 115 12.87 -10.51 2.60
CA THR A 115 14.30 -10.80 2.84
C THR A 115 14.53 -12.15 3.52
N PRO A 116 13.81 -12.53 4.60
CA PRO A 116 14.00 -13.84 5.24
C PRO A 116 13.75 -15.02 4.28
N ASN A 117 12.80 -14.88 3.35
CA ASN A 117 12.49 -15.90 2.36
C ASN A 117 13.58 -16.02 1.30
N LEU A 118 14.12 -14.89 0.84
CA LEU A 118 15.26 -14.91 -0.09
C LEU A 118 16.47 -15.59 0.55
N VAL A 119 16.78 -15.29 1.81
CA VAL A 119 17.87 -15.95 2.55
C VAL A 119 17.63 -17.46 2.63
N GLN A 120 16.40 -17.89 2.92
CA GLN A 120 16.05 -19.32 2.95
C GLN A 120 16.25 -19.99 1.59
N VAL A 121 15.79 -19.37 0.49
CA VAL A 121 15.96 -19.90 -0.87
C VAL A 121 17.43 -20.00 -1.24
N LEU A 122 18.22 -18.96 -0.96
CA LEU A 122 19.66 -18.94 -1.23
C LEU A 122 20.43 -19.98 -0.40
N GLY A 123 19.90 -20.34 0.78
CA GLY A 123 20.38 -21.44 1.61
C GLY A 123 19.88 -22.83 1.19
N GLY A 124 19.17 -22.95 0.05
CA GLY A 124 18.63 -24.23 -0.45
C GLY A 124 17.31 -24.66 0.17
N GLY A 125 16.65 -23.80 0.95
CA GLY A 125 15.33 -24.05 1.53
C GLY A 125 14.17 -23.72 0.58
N ASN A 126 12.97 -24.13 0.97
CA ASN A 126 11.72 -23.88 0.23
C ASN A 126 10.74 -23.10 1.13
N PRO A 127 10.71 -21.75 1.06
CA PRO A 127 9.86 -20.95 1.93
C PRO A 127 8.37 -21.18 1.64
N ALA A 128 7.59 -21.44 2.69
CA ALA A 128 6.16 -21.70 2.57
C ALA A 128 5.28 -20.43 2.48
N ARG A 129 5.85 -19.23 2.63
CA ARG A 129 5.13 -17.93 2.68
C ARG A 129 6.03 -16.78 2.23
N CYS A 130 5.49 -15.69 1.67
CA CYS A 130 6.33 -14.55 1.23
C CYS A 130 6.61 -13.53 2.34
N SER A 131 5.92 -13.59 3.47
CA SER A 131 6.23 -12.77 4.65
C SER A 131 5.97 -13.54 5.94
N PHE A 132 6.61 -13.10 7.01
CA PHE A 132 6.46 -13.63 8.37
C PHE A 132 5.77 -12.62 9.30
N ILE A 133 4.84 -11.84 8.74
CA ILE A 133 3.89 -11.05 9.51
C ILE A 133 3.02 -11.98 10.35
N ALA A 134 2.59 -11.49 11.52
CA ALA A 134 1.75 -12.24 12.44
C ALA A 134 0.54 -12.88 11.75
N ALA A 135 0.28 -14.14 12.10
CA ALA A 135 -0.88 -14.84 11.60
C ALA A 135 -2.16 -14.20 12.16
N THR A 136 -3.20 -14.19 11.33
CA THR A 136 -4.55 -13.84 11.76
C THR A 136 -5.11 -14.95 12.67
N PRO A 137 -6.17 -14.69 13.47
CA PRO A 137 -6.77 -15.72 14.33
C PRO A 137 -7.24 -16.99 13.58
N ASP A 138 -7.59 -16.86 12.31
CA ASP A 138 -7.95 -17.94 11.38
C ASP A 138 -6.74 -18.60 10.68
N GLY A 139 -5.51 -18.24 11.05
CA GLY A 139 -4.27 -18.81 10.53
C GLY A 139 -3.80 -18.22 9.19
N GLY A 140 -4.50 -17.22 8.67
CA GLY A 140 -4.09 -16.47 7.48
C GLY A 140 -2.91 -15.53 7.73
N ASN A 141 -2.36 -14.96 6.66
CA ASN A 141 -1.37 -13.88 6.73
C ASN A 141 -1.83 -12.73 5.83
N ARG A 142 -2.00 -11.55 6.42
CA ARG A 142 -2.55 -10.37 5.73
C ARG A 142 -1.64 -9.85 4.62
N LEU A 143 -0.35 -10.09 4.70
CA LEU A 143 0.65 -9.78 3.68
C LEU A 143 1.33 -11.06 3.17
N ALA A 144 0.58 -12.16 2.99
CA ALA A 144 1.17 -13.45 2.59
C ALA A 144 1.93 -13.41 1.26
N ASN A 145 1.62 -12.43 0.40
CA ASN A 145 2.28 -12.19 -0.89
C ASN A 145 3.22 -10.98 -0.84
N GLY A 146 3.53 -10.44 0.34
CA GLY A 146 4.28 -9.20 0.50
C GLY A 146 3.42 -7.95 0.32
N LEU A 147 4.07 -6.85 -0.08
CA LEU A 147 3.50 -5.51 -0.19
C LEU A 147 3.78 -4.91 -1.57
N GLN A 148 2.83 -4.13 -2.09
CA GLN A 148 3.02 -3.35 -3.31
C GLN A 148 3.00 -1.84 -3.04
N ILE A 149 3.94 -1.11 -3.64
CA ILE A 149 4.20 0.31 -3.40
C ILE A 149 3.89 1.21 -4.63
N PHE A 150 3.15 0.69 -5.61
CA PHE A 150 2.71 1.48 -6.76
C PHE A 150 1.18 1.48 -6.90
N PRO A 151 0.60 2.49 -7.58
CA PRO A 151 -0.85 2.72 -7.65
C PRO A 151 -1.65 1.56 -8.24
N GLY A 152 -2.97 1.55 -7.99
CA GLY A 152 -3.87 0.50 -8.46
C GLY A 152 -4.65 -0.26 -7.40
N ALA A 153 -4.82 0.30 -6.20
CA ALA A 153 -5.73 -0.29 -5.21
C ALA A 153 -6.33 0.74 -4.26
N VAL A 154 -7.55 0.43 -3.84
CA VAL A 154 -8.32 1.19 -2.87
C VAL A 154 -8.94 0.24 -1.84
N PRO A 155 -9.02 0.65 -0.56
CA PRO A 155 -9.74 -0.12 0.43
C PRO A 155 -11.26 0.02 0.21
N VAL A 156 -12.02 -1.02 0.55
CA VAL A 156 -13.48 -1.09 0.39
C VAL A 156 -14.13 -1.02 1.76
N TYR A 157 -15.14 -0.16 1.88
CA TYR A 157 -15.80 0.16 3.13
C TYR A 157 -17.30 -0.13 3.08
N ARG A 158 -17.87 -0.51 4.22
CA ARG A 158 -19.30 -0.46 4.53
C ARG A 158 -19.51 0.62 5.58
N GLY A 159 -20.08 1.76 5.19
CA GLY A 159 -20.06 2.96 6.03
C GLY A 159 -18.63 3.37 6.34
N SER A 160 -18.27 3.45 7.62
CA SER A 160 -16.90 3.72 8.09
C SER A 160 -16.09 2.46 8.44
N THR A 161 -16.63 1.27 8.18
CA THR A 161 -15.96 0.00 8.49
C THR A 161 -15.24 -0.56 7.27
N LEU A 162 -13.93 -0.81 7.38
CA LEU A 162 -13.16 -1.54 6.38
C LEU A 162 -13.69 -2.97 6.25
N VAL A 163 -14.06 -3.40 5.04
CA VAL A 163 -14.58 -4.75 4.76
C VAL A 163 -13.77 -5.51 3.70
N GLY A 164 -12.80 -4.86 3.07
CA GLY A 164 -11.95 -5.47 2.07
C GLY A 164 -11.15 -4.45 1.29
N ALA A 165 -10.71 -4.84 0.10
CA ALA A 165 -9.98 -3.98 -0.83
C ALA A 165 -10.10 -4.51 -2.25
N VAL A 166 -9.92 -3.63 -3.23
CA VAL A 166 -9.80 -3.97 -4.65
C VAL A 166 -8.42 -3.57 -5.12
N GLY A 167 -7.77 -4.47 -5.86
CA GLY A 167 -6.48 -4.22 -6.50
C GLY A 167 -6.51 -4.61 -7.98
N VAL A 168 -5.98 -3.72 -8.81
CA VAL A 168 -5.94 -3.81 -10.27
C VAL A 168 -4.48 -3.71 -10.70
N SER A 169 -4.07 -4.61 -11.58
CA SER A 169 -2.73 -4.64 -12.14
C SER A 169 -2.76 -5.19 -13.56
N GLY A 170 -2.23 -4.42 -14.50
CA GLY A 170 -2.06 -4.90 -15.88
C GLY A 170 -1.74 -3.82 -16.90
N ASP A 171 -2.11 -2.58 -16.62
CA ASP A 171 -1.82 -1.43 -17.49
C ASP A 171 -0.83 -0.46 -16.79
N GLY A 172 -0.75 0.78 -17.24
CA GLY A 172 -0.03 1.86 -16.56
C GLY A 172 -0.62 2.17 -15.18
N ILE A 173 0.23 2.70 -14.30
CA ILE A 173 -0.15 2.96 -12.90
C ILE A 173 -1.32 3.93 -12.76
N ASP A 174 -1.48 4.87 -13.70
CA ASP A 174 -2.58 5.83 -13.65
C ASP A 174 -3.91 5.17 -14.08
N GLN A 175 -3.87 4.29 -15.06
CA GLN A 175 -5.01 3.47 -15.50
C GLN A 175 -5.43 2.50 -14.40
N ASP A 176 -4.49 1.73 -13.82
CA ASP A 176 -4.78 0.80 -12.73
C ASP A 176 -5.45 1.51 -11.54
N ASP A 177 -4.97 2.70 -11.18
CA ASP A 177 -5.48 3.50 -10.07
C ASP A 177 -6.91 3.99 -10.33
N MET A 178 -7.17 4.46 -11.55
CA MET A 178 -8.50 4.90 -11.98
C MET A 178 -9.49 3.74 -12.06
N ILE A 179 -9.08 2.59 -12.60
CA ILE A 179 -9.92 1.39 -12.68
C ILE A 179 -10.28 0.90 -11.27
N ALA A 180 -9.32 0.86 -10.34
CA ALA A 180 -9.59 0.46 -8.96
C ALA A 180 -10.55 1.43 -8.27
N PHE A 181 -10.32 2.74 -8.38
CA PHE A 181 -11.11 3.78 -7.74
C PHE A 181 -12.53 3.87 -8.33
N LEU A 182 -12.66 4.13 -9.63
CA LEU A 182 -13.95 4.27 -10.30
C LEU A 182 -14.72 2.95 -10.34
N GLY A 183 -14.03 1.82 -10.48
CA GLY A 183 -14.66 0.50 -10.40
C GLY A 183 -15.33 0.28 -9.05
N THR A 184 -14.64 0.62 -7.95
CA THR A 184 -15.18 0.51 -6.60
C THR A 184 -16.35 1.48 -6.37
N ALA A 185 -16.23 2.73 -6.83
CA ALA A 185 -17.31 3.72 -6.74
C ALA A 185 -18.57 3.27 -7.51
N ASN A 186 -18.40 2.87 -8.77
CA ASN A 186 -19.50 2.42 -9.64
C ASN A 186 -20.15 1.13 -9.12
N ALA A 187 -19.37 0.20 -8.58
CA ALA A 187 -19.90 -0.99 -7.93
C ALA A 187 -20.78 -0.61 -6.74
N GLY A 188 -20.31 0.31 -5.88
CA GLY A 188 -21.07 0.78 -4.72
C GLY A 188 -22.41 1.42 -5.10
N ILE A 189 -22.46 2.18 -6.19
CA ILE A 189 -23.71 2.74 -6.74
C ILE A 189 -24.67 1.63 -7.19
N ARG A 190 -24.14 0.59 -7.85
CA ARG A 190 -24.97 -0.48 -8.45
C ARG A 190 -25.54 -1.45 -7.42
N ILE A 191 -24.75 -1.85 -6.43
CA ILE A 191 -25.13 -2.92 -5.49
C ILE A 191 -25.50 -2.41 -4.09
N GLY A 192 -25.07 -1.21 -3.73
CA GLY A 192 -25.27 -0.64 -2.39
C GLY A 192 -24.51 -1.38 -1.29
N GLY A 193 -24.47 -0.78 -0.10
CA GLY A 193 -23.94 -1.41 1.12
C GLY A 193 -22.41 -1.57 1.20
N ILE A 194 -21.67 -1.30 0.12
CA ILE A 194 -20.20 -1.13 0.10
C ILE A 194 -19.82 0.01 -0.84
N GLY A 195 -18.58 0.52 -0.72
CA GLY A 195 -18.04 1.51 -1.65
C GLY A 195 -16.65 1.97 -1.24
N LEU A 196 -16.25 3.12 -1.78
CA LEU A 196 -15.06 3.83 -1.32
C LEU A 196 -15.23 4.27 0.15
N PRO A 197 -14.13 4.43 0.90
CA PRO A 197 -14.19 5.06 2.22
C PRO A 197 -14.81 6.46 2.14
N PRO A 198 -15.53 6.93 3.18
CA PRO A 198 -15.95 8.33 3.28
C PRO A 198 -14.77 9.29 3.09
N ALA A 199 -14.97 10.39 2.35
CA ALA A 199 -13.90 11.33 2.02
C ALA A 199 -13.14 11.85 3.26
N GLY A 200 -13.87 12.10 4.37
CA GLY A 200 -13.28 12.62 5.62
C GLY A 200 -12.32 11.67 6.34
N ILE A 201 -12.20 10.40 5.93
CA ILE A 201 -11.26 9.44 6.51
C ILE A 201 -10.17 8.97 5.53
N ARG A 202 -10.08 9.57 4.35
CA ARG A 202 -9.12 9.14 3.32
C ARG A 202 -7.72 9.68 3.59
N SER A 203 -6.71 9.00 3.03
CA SER A 203 -5.32 9.44 3.12
C SER A 203 -5.07 10.85 2.58
N ASP A 204 -5.89 11.37 1.68
CA ASP A 204 -5.79 12.76 1.19
C ASP A 204 -6.18 13.83 2.23
N GLN A 205 -6.75 13.42 3.36
CA GLN A 205 -6.96 14.27 4.54
C GLN A 205 -5.70 14.37 5.41
N VAL A 206 -4.67 13.56 5.12
CA VAL A 206 -3.44 13.48 5.92
C VAL A 206 -2.40 14.45 5.36
N LEU A 207 -2.04 15.45 6.15
CA LEU A 207 -0.94 16.37 5.89
C LEU A 207 0.32 15.92 6.65
N VAL A 208 1.37 15.56 5.90
CA VAL A 208 2.67 15.20 6.46
C VAL A 208 3.53 16.46 6.60
N PRO A 209 4.05 16.77 7.80
CA PRO A 209 5.01 17.86 7.98
C PRO A 209 6.29 17.58 7.21
N VAL A 210 6.74 18.54 6.39
CA VAL A 210 8.02 18.46 5.68
C VAL A 210 8.77 19.76 5.93
N ALA A 211 9.98 19.65 6.48
CA ALA A 211 10.79 20.81 6.87
C ALA A 211 10.94 21.83 5.72
N GLY A 212 10.73 23.12 6.02
CA GLY A 212 10.83 24.18 5.01
C GLY A 212 9.68 24.22 3.99
N THR A 213 8.56 23.55 4.26
CA THR A 213 7.34 23.61 3.43
C THR A 213 6.10 23.75 4.32
N ASN A 214 4.93 23.98 3.72
CA ASN A 214 3.64 23.93 4.42
C ASN A 214 3.12 22.50 4.67
N GLY A 215 3.98 21.48 4.50
CA GLY A 215 3.61 20.07 4.52
C GLY A 215 3.13 19.55 3.17
N VAL A 216 3.05 18.23 3.06
CA VAL A 216 2.65 17.51 1.85
C VAL A 216 1.45 16.63 2.18
N ARG A 217 0.35 16.80 1.43
CA ARG A 217 -0.78 15.88 1.55
C ARG A 217 -0.46 14.56 0.88
N LEU A 218 -0.79 13.45 1.55
CA LEU A 218 -0.79 12.16 0.87
C LEU A 218 -1.88 12.17 -0.21
N ARG A 219 -1.76 11.26 -1.19
CA ARG A 219 -2.76 11.12 -2.24
C ARG A 219 -3.69 9.96 -1.90
N PHE A 220 -4.97 10.08 -2.23
CA PHE A 220 -5.88 8.94 -2.22
C PHE A 220 -6.00 8.31 -3.61
N VAL A 221 -6.20 9.11 -4.66
CA VAL A 221 -6.25 8.69 -6.06
C VAL A 221 -5.50 9.71 -6.93
N GLY A 222 -4.90 9.28 -8.04
CA GLY A 222 -4.37 10.16 -9.07
C GLY A 222 -5.32 10.26 -10.24
N CYS A 223 -6.12 11.32 -10.31
CA CYS A 223 -7.12 11.49 -11.37
C CYS A 223 -6.54 12.25 -12.56
N PRO A 224 -6.41 11.60 -13.73
CA PRO A 224 -5.93 12.26 -14.94
C PRO A 224 -6.87 13.37 -15.39
N PHE A 225 -6.33 14.36 -16.10
CA PHE A 225 -7.12 15.45 -16.69
C PHE A 225 -8.09 14.91 -17.74
N ALA A 226 -7.68 14.00 -18.63
CA ALA A 226 -8.56 13.33 -19.60
C ALA A 226 -8.69 11.83 -19.25
N PRO A 227 -9.54 11.45 -18.27
CA PRO A 227 -9.57 10.09 -17.75
C PRO A 227 -10.27 9.09 -18.68
N PHE A 228 -11.09 9.57 -19.63
CA PHE A 228 -11.85 8.74 -20.56
C PHE A 228 -11.53 9.11 -22.02
N LEU A 229 -11.56 8.10 -22.89
CA LEU A 229 -11.45 8.28 -24.33
C LEU A 229 -12.73 8.91 -24.88
N ASP A 230 -12.59 9.73 -25.92
CA ASP A 230 -13.70 10.27 -26.72
C ASP A 230 -14.78 11.05 -25.92
N THR A 231 -14.42 11.61 -24.76
CA THR A 231 -15.28 12.49 -23.96
C THR A 231 -14.56 13.79 -23.58
N ALA A 232 -15.34 14.81 -23.22
CA ALA A 232 -14.82 16.05 -22.64
C ALA A 232 -14.88 16.04 -21.10
N ASP A 233 -15.14 14.89 -20.47
CA ASP A 233 -15.33 14.79 -19.02
C ASP A 233 -14.03 15.10 -18.28
N GLN A 234 -14.17 15.84 -17.18
CA GLN A 234 -13.08 16.32 -16.32
C GLN A 234 -13.44 16.08 -14.86
N ASN A 235 -12.46 16.05 -13.97
CA ASN A 235 -12.67 15.95 -12.52
C ASN A 235 -13.56 14.78 -12.09
N VAL A 236 -13.51 13.64 -12.79
CA VAL A 236 -14.42 12.50 -12.61
C VAL A 236 -14.36 11.84 -11.23
N CYS A 237 -13.33 12.17 -10.43
CA CYS A 237 -13.18 11.70 -9.06
C CYS A 237 -13.76 12.67 -8.02
N GLN A 238 -14.12 13.89 -8.41
CA GLN A 238 -14.62 14.89 -7.49
C GLN A 238 -15.99 14.49 -6.97
N GLY A 239 -16.14 14.49 -5.65
CA GLY A 239 -17.40 14.11 -4.97
C GLY A 239 -17.61 12.60 -4.83
N LEU A 240 -16.69 11.77 -5.31
CA LEU A 240 -16.68 10.31 -5.09
C LEU A 240 -15.93 9.92 -3.82
#